data_AF-A0A8H8BXE7-F1
#
_entry.id   AF-A0A8H8BXE7-F1
#
_cell.length_a   1.000
_cell.length_b   1.000
_cell.length_c   1.000
_cell.angle_alpha   90.00
_cell.angle_beta   90.00
_cell.angle_gamma   90.00
#
_symmetry.space_group_name_H-M   'P 1'
#
loop_
_entity.id
_entity.type
_entity.pdbx_description
1 polymer ?
#
loop_
_entity_poly.entity_id
_entity_poly.type
_entity_poly.pdbx_seq_one_letter_code
_entity_poly.pdbx_strand_id
1 'polypeptide(L)'
;MSDLYPLHEDEWDPFDDESFSQQQTQQDDKLGFCQLSDWDEERTYDEDPPRYIHYSIEWNVKVNNREVSKETEQDLVLAPASYWRLFLESNLEKVLLRKMRVKNKTVKSEDTKIVVTV
;
A
#
# COMPACT_ATOMS: atom_id res chain seq x y z
N MET A 1 36.62 -58.86 10.69
CA MET A 1 37.20 -57.86 11.62
C MET A 1 37.72 -56.72 10.77
N SER A 2 37.17 -55.51 10.74
CA SER A 2 35.98 -54.92 11.37
C SER A 2 35.71 -53.67 10.53
N ASP A 3 34.47 -53.47 10.09
CA ASP A 3 34.01 -52.22 9.50
C ASP A 3 34.13 -51.06 10.50
N LEU A 4 34.25 -49.82 10.01
CA LEU A 4 33.38 -48.68 10.37
C LEU A 4 33.94 -47.35 9.80
N TYR A 5 33.06 -46.66 9.08
CA TYR A 5 33.21 -45.28 8.60
C TYR A 5 33.41 -44.30 9.77
N PRO A 6 34.27 -43.26 9.63
CA PRO A 6 34.16 -42.07 10.47
C PRO A 6 33.04 -41.19 9.92
N LEU A 7 32.03 -40.99 10.77
CA LEU A 7 30.90 -40.11 10.55
C LEU A 7 31.33 -38.64 10.46
N HIS A 8 30.61 -37.95 9.59
CA HIS A 8 30.58 -36.53 9.37
C HIS A 8 29.96 -35.83 10.59
N GLU A 9 30.72 -35.01 11.29
CA GLU A 9 30.21 -34.09 12.32
C GLU A 9 30.87 -32.74 12.11
N ASP A 10 30.39 -32.00 11.09
CA ASP A 10 30.50 -30.55 11.08
C ASP A 10 29.67 -30.04 12.26
N GLU A 11 30.40 -29.69 13.31
CA GLU A 11 29.94 -29.10 14.56
C GLU A 11 29.12 -27.85 14.24
N TRP A 12 27.79 -27.99 14.27
CA TRP A 12 26.85 -26.89 14.18
C TRP A 12 27.18 -25.88 15.29
N ASP A 13 27.70 -24.71 14.92
CA ASP A 13 27.87 -23.59 15.86
C ASP A 13 26.51 -22.89 16.06
N PRO A 14 25.89 -23.00 17.25
CA PRO A 14 24.59 -22.39 17.52
C PRO A 14 24.66 -20.87 17.74
N PHE A 15 25.83 -20.23 17.59
CA PHE A 15 26.01 -18.80 17.76
C PHE A 15 26.29 -18.02 16.46
N ASP A 16 26.19 -18.64 15.29
CA ASP A 16 26.18 -17.93 13.99
C ASP A 16 24.81 -17.24 13.70
N ASP A 17 24.06 -16.95 14.75
CA ASP A 17 22.81 -16.17 14.79
C ASP A 17 23.07 -14.65 14.91
N GLU A 18 24.29 -14.16 14.66
CA GLU A 18 24.60 -12.72 14.54
C GLU A 18 24.79 -12.26 13.08
N SER A 19 23.91 -12.72 12.19
CA SER A 19 23.55 -11.98 10.98
C SER A 19 22.06 -11.68 10.96
N PHE A 20 21.59 -11.03 12.02
CA PHE A 20 20.28 -10.38 12.01
C PHE A 20 20.25 -9.30 10.92
N SER A 21 19.53 -9.64 9.85
CA SER A 21 18.75 -8.71 9.02
C SER A 21 19.54 -7.68 8.21
N GLN A 22 20.44 -8.15 7.35
CA GLN A 22 20.69 -7.47 6.08
C GLN A 22 20.45 -8.43 4.90
N GLN A 23 19.30 -9.12 4.92
CA GLN A 23 18.69 -9.57 3.65
C GLN A 23 18.13 -8.33 2.96
N GLN A 24 19.03 -7.57 2.34
CA GLN A 24 18.71 -6.75 1.19
C GLN A 24 18.15 -7.73 0.15
N THR A 25 16.82 -7.79 0.08
CA THR A 25 16.10 -8.61 -0.89
C THR A 25 16.66 -8.33 -2.27
N GLN A 26 17.16 -9.39 -2.90
CA GLN A 26 17.48 -9.44 -4.32
C GLN A 26 16.37 -8.74 -5.11
N GLN A 27 16.77 -7.88 -6.03
CA GLN A 27 15.90 -7.19 -6.97
C GLN A 27 15.14 -8.23 -7.78
N ASP A 28 13.89 -8.48 -7.41
CA ASP A 28 12.89 -8.82 -8.41
C ASP A 28 12.74 -7.58 -9.29
N ASP A 29 12.87 -7.72 -10.61
CA ASP A 29 12.60 -6.68 -11.62
C ASP A 29 11.13 -6.20 -11.63
N LYS A 30 10.39 -6.46 -10.54
CA LYS A 30 8.98 -6.16 -10.38
C LYS A 30 8.83 -4.94 -9.48
N LEU A 31 8.39 -3.84 -10.08
CA LEU A 31 8.00 -2.64 -9.34
C LEU A 31 6.94 -3.00 -8.28
N GLY A 32 7.18 -2.53 -7.06
CA GLY A 32 6.25 -2.63 -5.94
C GLY A 32 5.60 -1.29 -5.61
N PHE A 33 4.67 -1.30 -4.65
CA PHE A 33 4.18 -0.08 -4.04
C PHE A 33 5.13 0.41 -2.94
N CYS A 34 5.18 1.72 -2.73
CA CYS A 34 5.87 2.33 -1.61
C CYS A 34 5.21 1.90 -0.29
N GLN A 35 6.01 1.42 0.66
CA GLN A 35 5.55 1.08 1.99
C GLN A 35 5.37 2.37 2.81
N LEU A 36 4.45 2.34 3.77
CA LEU A 36 4.17 3.52 4.60
C LEU A 36 5.39 4.00 5.40
N SER A 37 6.30 3.09 5.78
CA SER A 37 7.55 3.45 6.48
C SER A 37 8.52 4.26 5.64
N ASP A 38 8.45 4.10 4.31
CA ASP A 38 9.39 4.66 3.35
C ASP A 38 8.76 5.84 2.58
N TRP A 39 7.49 6.12 2.86
CA TRP A 39 6.72 7.15 2.21
C TRP A 39 6.94 8.51 2.85
N ASP A 40 7.16 9.52 2.02
CA ASP A 40 7.35 10.91 2.38
C ASP A 40 6.45 11.76 1.49
N GLU A 41 5.58 12.54 2.12
CA GLU A 41 4.58 13.39 1.45
C GLU A 41 5.23 14.50 0.62
N GLU A 42 6.40 14.98 1.02
CA GLU A 42 7.10 16.08 0.35
C GLU A 42 8.03 15.60 -0.77
N ARG A 43 8.21 14.28 -0.90
CA ARG A 43 9.13 13.68 -1.86
C ARG A 43 8.46 13.41 -3.20
N THR A 44 9.17 13.72 -4.29
CA THR A 44 8.81 13.25 -5.63
C THR A 44 9.46 11.87 -5.89
N TYR A 45 8.69 10.97 -6.48
CA TYR A 45 9.07 9.57 -6.74
C TYR A 45 9.35 9.29 -8.23
N ASP A 46 9.82 10.29 -8.96
CA ASP A 46 10.05 10.29 -10.41
C ASP A 46 11.46 9.78 -10.80
N GLU A 47 11.96 8.77 -10.08
CA GLU A 47 13.31 8.24 -10.28
C GLU A 47 13.46 7.44 -11.58
N ASP A 48 14.66 7.44 -12.18
CA ASP A 48 15.01 6.64 -13.37
C ASP A 48 16.25 5.75 -13.08
N PRO A 49 16.12 4.40 -13.05
CA PRO A 49 14.91 3.63 -13.33
C PRO A 49 13.85 3.76 -12.21
N PRO A 50 12.54 3.59 -12.53
CA PRO A 50 11.47 3.73 -11.56
C PRO A 50 11.64 2.75 -10.41
N ARG A 51 11.43 3.22 -9.18
CA ARG A 51 11.51 2.39 -7.98
C ARG A 51 10.15 1.82 -7.55
N TYR A 52 9.07 2.54 -7.85
CA TYR A 52 7.70 2.21 -7.42
C TYR A 52 6.70 2.26 -8.57
N ILE A 53 5.56 1.61 -8.38
CA ILE A 53 4.39 1.74 -9.27
C ILE A 53 3.74 3.09 -9.03
N HIS A 54 3.59 3.89 -10.08
CA HIS A 54 2.74 5.08 -10.10
C HIS A 54 1.33 4.69 -10.56
N TYR A 55 0.32 5.24 -9.91
CA TYR A 55 -1.07 5.03 -10.31
C TYR A 55 -1.94 6.23 -9.92
N SER A 56 -3.17 6.24 -10.42
CA SER A 56 -4.20 7.19 -10.02
C SER A 56 -5.43 6.51 -9.47
N ILE A 57 -6.12 7.17 -8.53
CA ILE A 57 -7.44 6.77 -8.03
C ILE A 57 -8.46 7.81 -8.46
N GLU A 58 -9.49 7.37 -9.20
CA GLU A 58 -10.71 8.15 -9.39
C GLU A 58 -11.78 7.67 -8.41
N TRP A 59 -12.39 8.61 -7.67
CA TRP A 59 -13.50 8.30 -6.78
C TRP A 59 -14.63 9.31 -6.89
N ASN A 60 -15.87 8.85 -6.77
CA ASN A 60 -17.03 9.72 -6.66
C ASN A 60 -17.99 9.23 -5.58
N VAL A 61 -18.72 10.18 -5.01
CA VAL A 61 -19.75 9.92 -4.00
C VAL A 61 -21.07 10.30 -4.60
N LYS A 62 -22.03 9.37 -4.56
CA LYS A 62 -23.42 9.61 -4.96
C LYS A 62 -24.34 9.47 -3.76
N VAL A 63 -25.29 10.38 -3.62
CA VAL A 63 -26.36 10.29 -2.61
C VAL A 63 -27.70 10.35 -3.34
N ASN A 64 -28.50 9.29 -3.23
CA ASN A 64 -29.76 9.11 -3.97
C ASN A 64 -29.56 9.31 -5.48
N ASN A 65 -28.57 8.61 -6.04
CA ASN A 65 -28.17 8.66 -7.44
C ASN A 65 -27.76 10.06 -7.97
N ARG A 66 -27.51 11.03 -7.07
CA ARG A 66 -26.96 12.34 -7.42
C ARG A 66 -25.51 12.39 -7.00
N GLU A 67 -24.61 12.65 -7.94
CA GLU A 67 -23.19 12.88 -7.66
C GLU A 67 -23.03 14.11 -6.75
N VAL A 68 -22.30 13.93 -5.66
CA VAL A 68 -22.07 14.98 -4.65
C VAL A 68 -20.60 15.36 -4.52
N SER A 69 -19.69 14.45 -4.88
CA SER A 69 -18.27 14.75 -5.12
C SER A 69 -17.74 13.80 -6.18
N LYS A 70 -16.74 14.27 -6.92
CA LYS A 70 -15.91 13.49 -7.83
C LYS A 70 -14.51 14.06 -7.75
N GLU A 71 -13.56 13.23 -7.38
CA GLU A 71 -12.17 13.61 -7.14
C GLU A 71 -11.25 12.59 -7.81
N THR A 72 -10.05 13.04 -8.15
CA THR A 72 -9.04 12.22 -8.84
C THR A 72 -7.70 12.52 -8.19
N GLU A 73 -7.09 11.49 -7.64
CA GLU A 73 -5.79 11.54 -6.99
C GLU A 73 -4.78 10.90 -7.95
N GLN A 74 -3.73 11.63 -8.31
CA GLN A 74 -2.72 11.22 -9.30
C GLN A 74 -1.36 11.02 -8.63
N ASP A 75 -0.43 10.42 -9.37
CA ASP A 75 0.97 10.24 -8.97
C ASP A 75 1.15 9.53 -7.62
N LEU A 76 0.26 8.58 -7.31
CA LEU A 76 0.31 7.82 -6.09
C LEU A 76 1.31 6.68 -6.21
N VAL A 77 2.14 6.50 -5.17
CA VAL A 77 3.08 5.38 -5.05
C VAL A 77 2.77 4.44 -3.88
N LEU A 78 2.02 4.92 -2.89
CA LEU A 78 1.59 4.11 -1.74
C LEU A 78 0.70 2.95 -2.16
N ALA A 79 0.73 1.83 -1.44
CA ALA A 79 -0.26 0.79 -1.65
C ALA A 79 -1.70 1.35 -1.48
N PRO A 80 -2.67 0.98 -2.34
CA PRO A 80 -4.03 1.55 -2.29
C PRO A 80 -4.70 1.44 -0.92
N ALA A 81 -4.49 0.34 -0.20
CA ALA A 81 -5.01 0.16 1.15
C ALA A 81 -4.40 1.13 2.17
N SER A 82 -3.11 1.45 2.04
CA SER A 82 -2.42 2.41 2.89
C SER A 82 -2.90 3.83 2.59
N TYR A 83 -2.95 4.21 1.31
CA TYR A 83 -3.44 5.52 0.88
C TYR A 83 -4.89 5.76 1.31
N TRP A 84 -5.74 4.73 1.22
CA TRP A 84 -7.12 4.80 1.70
C TRP A 84 -7.21 5.22 3.16
N ARG A 85 -6.46 4.55 4.04
CA ARG A 85 -6.52 4.76 5.49
C ARG A 85 -5.96 6.11 5.94
N LEU A 86 -5.02 6.68 5.17
CA LEU A 86 -4.38 7.94 5.51
C LEU A 86 -5.19 9.14 5.02
N PHE A 87 -5.64 9.10 3.77
CA PHE A 87 -6.16 10.28 3.08
C PHE A 87 -7.63 10.13 2.71
N LEU A 88 -7.97 9.10 1.94
CA LEU A 88 -9.29 8.98 1.31
C LEU A 88 -10.42 8.80 2.32
N GLU A 89 -10.23 7.98 3.36
CA GLU A 89 -11.26 7.72 4.36
C GLU A 89 -11.70 9.01 5.05
N SER A 90 -10.73 9.81 5.51
CA SER A 90 -11.02 11.10 6.16
C SER A 90 -11.66 12.12 5.21
N ASN A 91 -11.25 12.13 3.94
CA ASN A 91 -11.81 13.04 2.94
C ASN A 91 -13.26 12.67 2.60
N LEU A 92 -13.54 11.37 2.46
CA LEU A 92 -14.87 10.85 2.26
C LEU A 92 -15.80 11.20 3.43
N GLU A 93 -15.35 11.02 4.67
CA GLU A 93 -16.11 11.41 5.86
C GLU A 93 -16.42 12.90 5.89
N LYS A 94 -15.45 13.76 5.57
CA LYS A 94 -15.66 15.23 5.49
C LYS A 94 -16.72 15.57 4.44
N VAL A 95 -16.67 14.95 3.26
CA VAL A 95 -17.66 15.14 2.19
C VAL A 95 -19.04 14.73 2.67
N LEU A 96 -19.16 13.56 3.30
CA LEU A 96 -20.42 13.05 3.84
C LEU A 96 -20.97 13.97 4.94
N LEU A 97 -20.17 14.32 5.96
CA LEU A 97 -20.58 15.18 7.06
C LEU A 97 -21.03 16.56 6.57
N ARG A 98 -20.28 17.18 5.64
CA ARG A 98 -20.64 18.48 5.07
C ARG A 98 -21.99 18.43 4.37
N LYS A 99 -22.29 17.36 3.65
CA LYS A 99 -23.56 17.23 2.90
C LYS A 99 -24.72 16.77 3.79
N MET A 100 -24.46 15.94 4.81
CA MET A 100 -25.47 15.43 5.73
C MET A 100 -25.95 16.50 6.73
N ARG A 101 -25.05 17.34 7.25
CA ARG A 101 -25.44 18.49 8.11
C ARG A 101 -26.41 19.44 7.41
N VAL A 102 -26.29 19.58 6.09
CA VAL A 102 -27.19 20.44 5.29
C VAL A 102 -28.58 19.81 5.10
N LYS A 103 -28.72 18.48 5.24
CA LYS A 103 -29.93 17.77 4.79
C LYS A 103 -30.64 16.91 5.85
N ASN A 104 -30.11 16.73 7.06
CA ASN A 104 -30.67 15.84 8.11
C ASN A 104 -31.17 14.49 7.54
N LYS A 105 -30.35 13.84 6.69
CA LYS A 105 -30.72 12.60 6.00
C LYS A 105 -29.69 11.52 6.26
N THR A 106 -30.14 10.31 6.56
CA THR A 106 -29.33 9.09 6.64
C THR A 106 -28.92 8.63 5.24
N VAL A 107 -27.63 8.40 5.01
CA VAL A 107 -27.10 7.91 3.73
C VAL A 107 -26.73 6.43 3.92
N LYS A 108 -27.14 5.57 2.99
CA LYS A 108 -26.66 4.18 2.90
C LYS A 108 -25.74 4.07 1.68
N SER A 109 -24.66 3.30 1.82
CA SER A 109 -23.81 2.97 0.68
C SER A 109 -24.57 2.07 -0.29
N GLU A 110 -24.61 2.44 -1.57
CA GLU A 110 -25.33 1.70 -2.62
C GLU A 110 -24.38 1.00 -3.60
N ASP A 111 -23.25 1.63 -3.93
CA ASP A 111 -22.27 1.10 -4.89
C ASP A 111 -20.87 1.67 -4.63
N THR A 112 -19.84 0.88 -4.96
CA THR A 112 -18.42 1.30 -4.91
C THR A 112 -17.73 0.89 -6.20
N LYS A 113 -17.28 1.87 -6.99
CA LYS A 113 -16.48 1.66 -8.19
C LYS A 113 -15.07 2.21 -7.98
N ILE A 114 -14.06 1.37 -8.15
CA ILE A 114 -12.64 1.76 -8.11
C ILE A 114 -12.05 1.46 -9.48
N VAL A 115 -11.43 2.46 -10.11
CA VAL A 115 -10.67 2.30 -11.37
C VAL A 115 -9.21 2.57 -11.06
N VAL A 116 -8.35 1.61 -11.40
CA VAL A 116 -6.89 1.72 -11.24
C VAL A 116 -6.28 1.69 -12.64
N THR A 117 -5.48 2.70 -12.94
CA THR A 117 -4.69 2.81 -14.18
C THR A 117 -3.21 2.86 -13.80
N VAL A 118 -2.40 2.13 -14.56
CA VAL A 118 -0.93 2.01 -14.43
C VAL A 118 -0.29 2.72 -15.62
#